data_AF-A0A9W9Y9A0-F1
#
_entry.id   AF-A0A9W9Y9A0-F1
#
_cell.length_a   1.000
_cell.length_b   1.000
_cell.length_c   1.000
_cell.angle_alpha   90.00
_cell.angle_beta   90.00
_cell.angle_gamma   90.00
#
_symmetry.space_group_name_H-M   'P 1'
#
loop_
_entity.id
_entity.type
_entity.pdbx_description
1 polymer ?
#
loop_
_entity_poly.entity_id
_entity_poly.type
_entity_poly.pdbx_seq_one_letter_code
_entity_poly.pdbx_strand_id
1 'polypeptide(L)'
;MRSLQTEAWRPPWTASILHYIGDSYKALAIGNSEHGYAEQAEMYFREALELRRRLLGVHQDTARSHVFLSDVSVIRGEFKSALEELEKALEIQKDVLGPQHKITSDTLDKITDVLAKLDTKKRQRKDGKT
;
A
#
# COMPACT_ATOMS: atom_id res chain seq x y z
N MET A 1 11.60 22.33 -35.88
CA MET A 1 11.14 21.01 -35.40
C MET A 1 11.95 20.61 -34.18
N ARG A 2 11.39 20.71 -32.98
CA ARG A 2 11.94 20.10 -31.75
C ARG A 2 10.78 19.43 -31.02
N SER A 3 10.43 18.24 -31.47
CA SER A 3 9.56 17.31 -30.77
C SER A 3 10.45 16.33 -30.03
N LEU A 4 10.82 16.67 -28.79
CA LEU A 4 11.25 15.69 -27.82
C LEU A 4 10.31 15.84 -26.63
N GLN A 5 9.50 14.81 -26.45
CA GLN A 5 8.67 14.60 -25.29
C GLN A 5 9.50 14.87 -24.04
N THR A 6 9.22 15.97 -23.34
CA THR A 6 9.54 16.07 -21.92
C THR A 6 8.56 15.15 -21.19
N GLU A 7 8.78 13.84 -21.22
CA GLU A 7 8.44 13.09 -20.01
C GLU A 7 9.25 13.77 -18.90
N ALA A 8 8.56 14.56 -18.08
CA ALA A 8 9.17 15.38 -17.06
C ALA A 8 10.12 14.48 -16.26
N TRP A 9 11.43 14.77 -16.34
CA TRP A 9 12.43 14.06 -15.56
C TRP A 9 11.99 14.11 -14.09
N ARG A 10 11.59 12.96 -13.54
CA ARG A 10 11.22 12.82 -12.13
C ARG A 10 12.44 12.30 -11.39
N PRO A 11 13.08 13.12 -10.55
CA PRO A 11 14.23 12.67 -9.80
C PRO A 11 13.92 11.45 -8.92
N PRO A 12 14.92 10.62 -8.57
CA PRO A 12 14.71 9.42 -7.75
C PRO A 12 14.00 9.68 -6.41
N TRP A 13 14.23 10.84 -5.79
CA TRP A 13 13.60 11.22 -4.53
C TRP A 13 12.12 11.60 -4.67
N THR A 14 11.60 11.81 -5.89
CA THR A 14 10.18 12.11 -6.11
C THR A 14 9.28 11.02 -5.52
N ALA A 15 9.67 9.75 -5.63
CA ALA A 15 8.91 8.65 -5.03
C ALA A 15 8.83 8.76 -3.50
N SER A 16 9.88 9.25 -2.84
CA SER A 16 9.88 9.46 -1.39
C SER A 16 8.98 10.62 -0.98
N ILE A 17 9.00 11.72 -1.74
CA ILE A 17 8.10 12.86 -1.49
C ILE A 17 6.63 12.42 -1.64
N LEU A 18 6.29 11.74 -2.74
CA LEU A 18 4.94 11.21 -2.96
C LEU A 18 4.53 10.26 -1.84
N HIS A 19 5.45 9.42 -1.37
CA HIS A 19 5.20 8.53 -0.23
C HIS A 19 4.86 9.30 1.06
N TYR A 20 5.60 10.36 1.39
CA TYR A 20 5.30 11.17 2.59
C TYR A 20 3.97 11.93 2.48
N ILE A 21 3.63 12.43 1.28
CA ILE A 21 2.33 13.05 1.04
C ILE A 21 1.22 12.01 1.22
N GLY A 22 1.39 10.82 0.63
CA GLY A 22 0.45 9.70 0.80
C GLY A 22 0.26 9.29 2.26
N ASP A 23 1.34 9.25 3.04
CA ASP A 23 1.26 8.89 4.47
C ASP A 23 0.54 9.96 5.30
N SER A 24 0.71 11.24 4.94
CA SER A 24 -0.02 12.34 5.55
C SER A 24 -1.53 12.20 5.30
N TYR A 25 -1.94 11.94 4.05
CA TYR A 25 -3.34 11.69 3.72
C TYR A 25 -3.89 10.43 4.39
N LYS A 26 -3.09 9.35 4.46
CA LYS A 26 -3.48 8.13 5.16
C LYS A 26 -3.76 8.39 6.63
N ALA A 27 -2.92 9.17 7.31
CA ALA A 27 -3.13 9.55 8.69
C ALA A 27 -4.43 10.34 8.89
N LEU A 28 -4.74 11.27 7.99
CA LEU A 28 -6.02 12.01 8.00
C LEU A 28 -7.22 11.08 7.78
N ALA A 29 -7.09 10.08 6.92
CA ALA A 29 -8.16 9.13 6.63
C ALA A 29 -8.58 8.26 7.83
N ILE A 30 -7.66 7.98 8.76
CA ILE A 30 -7.96 7.20 9.99
C ILE A 30 -8.97 7.93 10.88
N GLY A 31 -8.91 9.26 10.94
CA GLY A 31 -9.78 10.08 11.79
C GLY A 31 -11.01 10.64 11.08
N ASN A 32 -11.06 10.59 9.74
CA ASN A 32 -12.09 11.27 8.97
C ASN A 32 -12.34 10.61 7.60
N SER A 33 -13.22 9.62 7.56
CA SER A 33 -13.56 8.84 6.37
C SER A 33 -14.41 9.58 5.33
N GLU A 34 -14.95 10.77 5.64
CA GLU A 34 -15.90 11.47 4.75
C GLU A 34 -15.22 12.35 3.69
N HIS A 35 -13.93 12.64 3.83
CA HIS A 35 -13.26 13.71 3.07
C HIS A 35 -12.39 13.21 1.90
N GLY A 36 -12.51 11.93 1.53
CA GLY A 36 -11.78 11.38 0.38
C GLY A 36 -10.26 11.17 0.61
N TYR A 37 -9.80 11.31 1.86
CA TYR A 37 -8.38 11.21 2.23
C TYR A 37 -7.76 9.84 1.90
N ALA A 38 -8.55 8.79 1.94
CA ALA A 38 -8.09 7.46 1.56
C ALA A 38 -7.77 7.40 0.06
N GLU A 39 -8.58 8.02 -0.79
CA GLU A 39 -8.42 8.07 -2.24
C GLU A 39 -7.18 8.88 -2.63
N GLN A 40 -6.93 10.01 -1.95
CA GLN A 40 -5.71 10.77 -2.19
C GLN A 40 -4.46 10.00 -1.72
N ALA A 41 -4.52 9.34 -0.55
CA ALA A 41 -3.44 8.50 -0.08
C ALA A 41 -3.12 7.37 -1.09
N GLU A 42 -4.14 6.68 -1.59
CA GLU A 42 -3.99 5.63 -2.61
C GLU A 42 -3.32 6.16 -3.88
N MET A 43 -3.79 7.30 -4.40
CA MET A 43 -3.22 7.93 -5.60
C MET A 43 -1.72 8.17 -5.44
N TYR A 44 -1.30 8.82 -4.34
CA TYR A 44 0.12 9.12 -4.10
C TYR A 44 0.96 7.86 -3.89
N PHE A 45 0.45 6.85 -3.19
CA PHE A 45 1.17 5.60 -3.02
C PHE A 45 1.30 4.80 -4.32
N ARG A 46 0.28 4.81 -5.20
CA ARG A 46 0.36 4.17 -6.52
C ARG A 46 1.39 4.86 -7.41
N GLU A 47 1.43 6.19 -7.42
CA GLU A 47 2.43 6.94 -8.19
C GLU A 47 3.85 6.68 -7.64
N ALA A 48 4.02 6.66 -6.32
CA ALA A 48 5.29 6.30 -5.69
C ALA A 48 5.71 4.86 -6.01
N LEU A 49 4.77 3.91 -6.02
CA LEU A 49 5.00 2.51 -6.38
C LEU A 49 5.48 2.40 -7.83
N GLU A 50 4.84 3.09 -8.77
CA GLU A 50 5.22 3.05 -10.17
C GLU A 50 6.66 3.54 -10.38
N LEU A 51 7.03 4.66 -9.75
CA LEU A 51 8.38 5.19 -9.80
C LEU A 51 9.40 4.24 -9.16
N ARG A 52 9.11 3.69 -7.98
CA ARG A 52 10.00 2.72 -7.31
C ARG A 52 10.18 1.45 -8.13
N ARG A 53 9.11 0.95 -8.75
CA ARG A 53 9.19 -0.21 -9.65
C ARG A 53 10.07 0.07 -10.87
N ARG A 54 9.94 1.26 -11.49
CA ARG A 54 10.76 1.65 -12.65
C ARG A 54 12.23 1.86 -12.29
N LEU A 55 12.51 2.46 -11.14
CA LEU A 55 13.87 2.87 -10.76
C LEU A 55 14.64 1.79 -9.98
N LEU A 56 13.94 1.00 -9.17
CA LEU A 56 14.54 0.06 -8.21
C LEU A 56 14.19 -1.40 -8.52
N GLY A 57 13.08 -1.67 -9.21
CA GLY A 57 12.61 -3.04 -9.45
C GLY A 57 12.24 -3.76 -8.16
N VAL A 58 12.80 -4.96 -7.97
CA VAL A 58 12.66 -5.78 -6.76
C VAL A 58 13.52 -5.17 -5.66
N HIS A 59 12.88 -4.35 -4.82
CA HIS A 59 13.56 -3.60 -3.77
C HIS A 59 12.62 -3.39 -2.58
N GLN A 60 13.20 -3.25 -1.39
CA GLN A 60 12.42 -3.10 -0.17
C GLN A 60 11.51 -1.86 -0.17
N ASP A 61 11.91 -0.78 -0.82
CA ASP A 61 11.04 0.40 -0.99
C ASP A 61 9.83 0.15 -1.89
N THR A 62 9.99 -0.70 -2.91
CA THR A 62 8.87 -1.16 -3.76
C THR A 62 7.88 -1.97 -2.91
N ALA A 63 8.37 -2.90 -2.10
CA ALA A 63 7.55 -3.66 -1.14
C ALA A 63 6.84 -2.74 -0.14
N ARG A 64 7.56 -1.74 0.38
CA ARG A 64 6.98 -0.76 1.31
C ARG A 64 5.78 -0.04 0.70
N SER A 65 5.82 0.35 -0.58
CA SER A 65 4.66 0.98 -1.22
C SER A 65 3.42 0.08 -1.20
N HIS A 66 3.58 -1.23 -1.43
CA HIS A 66 2.49 -2.20 -1.34
C HIS A 66 1.91 -2.30 0.08
N VAL A 67 2.76 -2.33 1.11
CA VAL A 67 2.28 -2.32 2.52
C VAL A 67 1.41 -1.10 2.80
N PHE A 68 1.77 0.08 2.31
CA PHE A 68 1.00 1.29 2.56
C PHE A 68 -0.30 1.33 1.75
N LEU A 69 -0.33 0.79 0.53
CA LEU A 69 -1.58 0.59 -0.21
C LEU A 69 -2.54 -0.34 0.55
N SER A 70 -2.00 -1.39 1.18
CA SER A 70 -2.82 -2.28 2.00
C SER A 70 -3.44 -1.57 3.21
N ASP A 71 -2.69 -0.69 3.88
CA ASP A 71 -3.20 0.11 4.99
C ASP A 71 -4.38 0.99 4.53
N VAL A 72 -4.28 1.60 3.34
CA VAL A 72 -5.36 2.40 2.75
C VAL A 72 -6.58 1.55 2.44
N SER A 73 -6.41 0.36 1.86
CA SER A 73 -7.51 -0.59 1.66
C SER A 73 -8.16 -1.04 2.97
N VAL A 74 -7.39 -1.20 4.06
CA VAL A 74 -7.94 -1.50 5.39
C VAL A 74 -8.82 -0.36 5.90
N ILE A 75 -8.38 0.90 5.74
CA ILE A 75 -9.16 2.08 6.12
C ILE A 75 -10.50 2.11 5.37
N ARG A 76 -10.51 1.74 4.08
CA ARG A 76 -11.72 1.64 3.24
C ARG A 76 -12.57 0.37 3.53
N GLY A 77 -12.12 -0.52 4.41
CA GLY A 77 -12.77 -1.80 4.70
C GLY A 77 -12.68 -2.82 3.56
N GLU A 78 -11.75 -2.64 2.63
CA GLU A 78 -11.50 -3.45 1.44
C GLU A 78 -10.46 -4.54 1.74
N PHE A 79 -10.76 -5.42 2.70
CA PHE A 79 -9.79 -6.37 3.23
C PHE A 79 -9.22 -7.37 2.21
N LYS A 80 -9.94 -7.67 1.12
CA LYS A 80 -9.40 -8.52 0.05
C LYS A 80 -8.28 -7.82 -0.71
N SER A 81 -8.51 -6.58 -1.13
CA SER A 81 -7.49 -5.75 -1.79
C SER A 81 -6.26 -5.55 -0.89
N ALA A 82 -6.48 -5.35 0.41
CA ALA A 82 -5.37 -5.25 1.37
C ALA A 82 -4.50 -6.52 1.41
N LEU A 83 -5.09 -7.71 1.37
CA LEU A 83 -4.35 -8.98 1.34
C LEU A 83 -3.52 -9.11 0.07
N GLU A 84 -4.10 -8.80 -1.09
CA GLU A 84 -3.38 -8.87 -2.38
C GLU A 84 -2.14 -7.95 -2.39
N GLU A 85 -2.25 -6.76 -1.80
CA GLU A 85 -1.11 -5.84 -1.68
C GLU A 85 -0.07 -6.34 -0.66
N LEU A 86 -0.49 -6.88 0.48
CA LEU A 86 0.43 -7.46 1.46
C LEU A 86 1.16 -8.70 0.93
N GLU A 87 0.51 -9.54 0.13
CA GLU A 87 1.12 -10.71 -0.51
C GLU A 87 2.24 -10.30 -1.46
N LYS A 88 2.02 -9.28 -2.30
CA LYS A 88 3.06 -8.70 -3.17
C LYS A 88 4.23 -8.13 -2.36
N ALA A 89 3.94 -7.42 -1.27
CA ALA A 89 4.98 -6.89 -0.39
C ALA A 89 5.82 -8.02 0.23
N LEU A 90 5.16 -9.07 0.71
CA LEU A 90 5.78 -10.21 1.36
C LEU A 90 6.68 -11.00 0.41
N GLU A 91 6.26 -11.18 -0.85
CA GLU A 91 7.07 -11.83 -1.88
C GLU A 91 8.40 -11.09 -2.08
N ILE A 92 8.34 -9.77 -2.28
CA ILE A 92 9.53 -8.93 -2.46
C ILE A 92 10.41 -8.94 -1.19
N GLN A 93 9.81 -8.85 0.00
CA GLN A 93 10.54 -8.84 1.26
C GLN A 93 11.28 -10.15 1.53
N LYS A 94 10.66 -11.29 1.21
CA LYS A 94 11.30 -12.60 1.34
C LYS A 94 12.53 -12.72 0.44
N ASP A 95 12.45 -12.18 -0.77
CA ASP A 95 13.57 -12.19 -1.72
C ASP A 95 14.70 -11.22 -1.30
N VAL A 96 14.35 -9.99 -0.94
CA VAL A 96 15.33 -8.92 -0.67
C VAL A 96 15.93 -8.98 0.74
N LEU A 97 15.13 -9.33 1.74
CA LEU A 97 15.53 -9.29 3.16
C LEU A 97 15.65 -10.67 3.80
N GLY A 98 15.02 -11.68 3.21
CA GLY A 98 14.90 -13.01 3.77
C GLY A 98 13.64 -13.19 4.64
N PRO A 99 13.24 -14.46 4.88
CA PRO A 99 12.00 -14.80 5.57
C PRO A 99 12.00 -14.50 7.08
N GLN A 100 13.17 -14.42 7.71
CA GLN A 100 13.32 -14.18 9.17
C GLN A 100 13.57 -12.71 9.52
N HIS A 101 13.64 -11.84 8.52
CA HIS A 101 13.87 -10.42 8.76
C HIS A 101 12.63 -9.79 9.43
N LYS A 102 12.85 -8.91 10.42
CA LYS A 102 11.77 -8.28 11.20
C LYS A 102 10.68 -7.68 10.31
N ILE A 103 11.06 -6.96 9.25
CA ILE A 103 10.06 -6.33 8.35
C ILE A 103 9.21 -7.38 7.60
N THR A 104 9.78 -8.53 7.26
CA THR A 104 9.05 -9.64 6.65
C THR A 104 8.03 -10.21 7.64
N SER A 105 8.44 -10.39 8.90
CA SER A 105 7.55 -10.83 9.98
C SER A 105 6.44 -9.81 10.27
N ASP A 106 6.76 -8.51 10.33
CA ASP A 106 5.77 -7.45 10.54
C ASP A 106 4.69 -7.47 9.44
N THR A 107 5.05 -7.83 8.20
CA THR A 107 4.09 -7.96 7.09
C THR A 107 3.23 -9.21 7.21
N LEU A 108 3.76 -10.33 7.72
CA LEU A 108 2.98 -11.53 8.03
C LEU A 108 1.95 -11.28 9.15
N ASP A 109 2.35 -10.52 10.18
CA ASP A 109 1.45 -10.13 11.27
C ASP A 109 0.30 -9.27 10.73
N LYS A 110 0.61 -8.30 9.86
CA LYS A 110 -0.42 -7.52 9.16
C LYS A 110 -1.39 -8.38 8.35
N ILE A 111 -0.90 -9.40 7.63
CA ILE A 111 -1.76 -10.34 6.89
C ILE A 111 -2.73 -11.04 7.85
N THR A 112 -2.22 -11.50 9.00
CA THR A 112 -3.03 -12.17 10.03
C THR A 112 -4.13 -11.24 10.56
N ASP A 113 -3.81 -9.99 10.85
CA ASP A 113 -4.78 -8.99 11.31
C ASP A 113 -5.88 -8.71 10.28
N VAL A 114 -5.50 -8.59 9.00
CA VAL A 114 -6.46 -8.34 7.91
C VAL A 114 -7.36 -9.56 7.69
N LEU A 115 -6.82 -10.79 7.79
CA LEU A 115 -7.62 -12.01 7.71
C LEU A 115 -8.65 -12.09 8.84
N ALA A 116 -8.27 -11.74 10.06
CA ALA A 116 -9.19 -11.69 11.20
C ALA A 116 -10.34 -10.69 10.94
N LYS A 117 -10.03 -9.48 10.46
CA LYS A 117 -11.04 -8.47 10.08
C LYS A 117 -11.94 -8.93 8.94
N LEU A 118 -11.40 -9.67 7.97
CA LEU A 118 -12.19 -10.23 6.88
C LEU A 118 -13.18 -11.30 7.38
N ASP A 119 -12.76 -12.14 8.32
CA ASP A 119 -13.64 -13.15 8.91
C ASP A 119 -14.77 -12.52 9.74
N THR A 120 -14.46 -11.53 10.59
CA THR A 120 -15.50 -10.83 11.36
C THR A 120 -16.53 -10.14 10.45
N LYS A 121 -16.08 -9.48 9.38
CA LYS A 121 -16.99 -8.87 8.37
C LYS A 121 -17.86 -9.91 7.66
N LYS A 122 -17.36 -11.13 7.43
CA LYS A 122 -18.15 -12.22 6.84
C LYS A 122 -19.23 -12.74 7.81
N ARG A 123 -18.92 -12.86 9.11
CA ARG A 123 -19.88 -13.28 10.14
C ARG A 123 -21.04 -12.29 10.27
N GLN A 124 -20.74 -11.01 10.44
CA GLN A 124 -21.75 -9.93 10.54
C GLN A 124 -22.71 -9.88 9.34
N ARG A 125 -22.23 -10.18 8.13
CA ARG A 125 -23.06 -10.24 6.92
C ARG A 125 -24.01 -11.44 6.87
N LYS A 126 -23.69 -12.53 7.56
CA LYS A 126 -24.58 -13.68 7.69
C LYS A 126 -25.68 -13.40 8.71
N ASP A 127 -25.32 -12.80 9.84
CA ASP A 127 -26.25 -12.53 10.93
C ASP A 127 -27.29 -11.46 10.57
N GLY A 128 -26.91 -10.44 9.79
CA GLY A 128 -27.83 -9.38 9.33
C GLY A 128 -28.77 -9.76 8.16
N LYS A 129 -28.82 -11.04 7.77
CA LYS A 129 -29.72 -11.56 6.73
C LYS A 129 -30.78 -12.54 7.28
N THR A 130 -30.91 -12.64 8.60
CA THR A 130 -31.91 -13.46 9.32
C THR A 130 -32.93 -12.56 9.98
#